data_AF-A0A3D0NCT2-F1
#
_entry.id   AF-A0A3D0NCT2-F1
#
_cell.length_a   1.000
_cell.length_b   1.000
_cell.length_c   1.000
_cell.angle_alpha   90.00
_cell.angle_beta   90.00
_cell.angle_gamma   90.00
#
_symmetry.space_group_name_H-M   'P 1'
#
loop_
_entity.id
_entity.type
_entity.pdbx_description
1 polymer ?
#
loop_
_entity_poly.entity_id
_entity_poly.type
_entity_poly.pdbx_seq_one_letter_code
_entity_poly.pdbx_strand_id
1 'polypeptide(L)' 'MSRTIFMNDCLVPEEQARVSVFDHGLLYGDGV' A
#
# COMPACT_ATOMS: atom_id res chain seq x y z
N MET A 1 2.85 -3.36 -18.66
CA MET A 1 1.65 -3.99 -18.07
C MET A 1 1.58 -3.52 -16.63
N SER A 2 0.43 -3.00 -16.18
CA SER A 2 0.22 -2.59 -14.78
C SER A 2 0.10 -3.83 -13.90
N ARG A 3 0.74 -3.84 -12.73
CA ARG A 3 0.68 -4.94 -11.78
C ARG A 3 -0.62 -4.85 -10.97
N THR A 4 -1.17 -6.00 -10.57
CA THR A 4 -2.30 -6.06 -9.63
C THR A 4 -1.77 -6.43 -8.25
N ILE A 5 -2.15 -5.67 -7.23
CA ILE A 5 -1.69 -5.82 -5.85
C ILE A 5 -2.88 -6.23 -4.97
N PHE A 6 -2.71 -7.22 -4.10
CA PHE A 6 -3.70 -7.55 -3.08
C PHE A 6 -3.48 -6.66 -1.85
N MET A 7 -4.47 -5.86 -1.49
CA MET A 7 -4.41 -4.91 -0.38
C MET A 7 -5.81 -4.72 0.21
N ASN A 8 -5.94 -4.80 1.54
CA ASN A 8 -7.21 -4.62 2.26
C ASN A 8 -8.36 -5.46 1.68
N ASP A 9 -8.13 -6.76 1.55
CA ASP A 9 -9.09 -7.75 1.01
C ASP A 9 -9.55 -7.53 -0.44
N CYS A 10 -8.87 -6.65 -1.19
CA CYS A 10 -9.20 -6.34 -2.57
C CYS A 10 -7.99 -6.47 -3.50
N LEU A 11 -8.24 -6.73 -4.79
CA LEU A 11 -7.25 -6.60 -5.86
C LEU A 11 -7.32 -5.20 -6.44
N VAL A 12 -6.22 -4.45 -6.33
CA VAL A 12 -6.12 -3.05 -6.81
C VAL A 12 -5.02 -2.91 -7.87
N PRO A 13 -5.17 -1.98 -8.83
CA PRO A 13 -4.07 -1.60 -9.74
C PRO A 13 -2.88 -0.99 -8.98
N GLU A 14 -1.67 -1.15 -9.52
CA GLU A 14 -0.42 -0.61 -8.97
C GLU A 14 -0.53 0.89 -8.62
N GLU A 15 -1.16 1.68 -9.49
CA GLU A 15 -1.31 3.11 -9.27
C GLU A 15 -2.21 3.48 -8.08
N GLN A 16 -3.03 2.55 -7.57
CA GLN A 16 -3.94 2.75 -6.43
C GLN A 16 -3.41 2.15 -5.13
N ALA A 17 -2.43 1.24 -5.20
CA ALA A 17 -1.78 0.62 -4.04
C ALA A 17 -0.87 1.63 -3.32
N ARG A 18 -1.47 2.60 -2.63
CA ARG A 18 -0.78 3.71 -1.95
C ARG A 18 -1.10 3.73 -0.46
N VAL A 19 -0.16 4.23 0.32
CA VAL A 19 -0.34 4.53 1.75
C VAL A 19 -0.25 6.04 1.97
N SER A 20 -0.79 6.53 3.08
CA SER A 20 -0.64 7.94 3.47
C SER A 20 0.82 8.27 3.77
N VAL A 21 1.25 9.49 3.49
CA VAL A 21 2.56 9.99 3.97
C VAL A 21 2.62 10.12 5.50
N PHE A 22 1.46 10.08 6.15
CA PHE A 22 1.31 10.07 7.61
C PHE A 22 1.10 8.66 8.18
N ASP A 23 1.28 7.62 7.36
CA ASP A 23 1.19 6.25 7.82
C ASP A 23 2.24 5.97 8.90
N HIS A 24 1.83 5.32 9.99
CA HIS A 24 2.72 5.06 11.13
C HIS A 24 3.88 4.15 10.72
N GLY A 25 3.62 3.16 9.84
CA GLY A 25 4.61 2.28 9.23
C GLY A 25 5.69 3.04 8.45
N LEU A 26 5.27 4.06 7.71
CA LEU A 26 6.19 4.91 6.97
C LEU A 26 6.99 5.84 7.89
N LEU A 27 6.35 6.43 8.91
CA LEU A 27 6.98 7.43 9.78
C LEU A 27 7.92 6.83 10.83
N TYR A 28 7.56 5.67 11.38
CA TYR A 28 8.25 5.06 12.52
C TYR A 28 8.85 3.69 12.22
N GLY A 29 8.58 3.12 11.05
CA GLY A 29 9.20 1.87 10.61
C GLY A 29 8.67 0.63 11.33
N ASP A 30 7.39 0.63 11.76
CA ASP A 30 6.76 -0.50 12.45
C ASP A 30 6.03 -1.48 11.51
N GLY A 31 6.26 -1.39 10.21
CA GLY A 31 5.80 -2.40 9.25
C GLY A 31 6.45 -3.77 9.49
N VAL A 32 5.70 -4.84 9.24
CA VAL A 32 6.12 -6.26 9.36
C VAL A 32 5.94 -6.97 8.02
#